data_AF-A0A2M9J1P4-F1
#
_entry.id   AF-A0A2M9J1P4-F1
#
_cell.length_a   1.000
_cell.length_b   1.000
_cell.length_c   1.000
_cell.angle_alpha   90.00
_cell.angle_beta   90.00
_cell.angle_gamma   90.00
#
_symmetry.space_group_name_H-M   'P 1'
#
loop_
_entity.id
_entity.type
_entity.pdbx_description
1 polymer ?
#
loop_
_entity_poly.entity_id
_entity_poly.type
_entity_poly.pdbx_seq_one_letter_code
_entity_poly.pdbx_strand_id
1 'polypeptide(L)' 'MRPAPRGECRQCWLHAYDSRRVHAHLAPREDCPECVDHMINGHPDHLIAK' A
#
# COMPACT_ATOMS: atom_id res chain seq x y z
N MET A 1 -8.75 -0.76 -11.78
CA MET A 1 -7.98 0.10 -10.86
C MET A 1 -6.97 0.89 -11.68
N ARG A 2 -6.84 2.21 -11.45
CA ARG A 2 -5.82 3.00 -12.15
C ARG A 2 -4.43 2.55 -11.67
N PRO A 3 -3.47 2.29 -12.58
CA PRO A 3 -2.11 1.99 -12.16
C PRO A 3 -1.51 3.19 -11.42
N ALA A 4 -0.56 2.93 -10.52
CA ALA A 4 0.19 3.99 -9.87
C ALA A 4 0.92 4.84 -10.93
N PRO A 5 0.86 6.18 -10.84
CA PRO A 5 1.65 7.07 -11.70
C PRO A 5 3.15 6.76 -11.61
N ARG A 6 3.91 7.14 -12.65
CA ARG A 6 5.37 6.99 -12.62
C ARG A 6 5.97 7.73 -11.42
N GLY A 7 6.89 7.10 -10.70
CA GLY A 7 7.50 7.62 -9.48
C GLY A 7 6.72 7.32 -8.20
N GLU A 8 5.48 6.83 -8.29
CA GLU A 8 4.67 6.50 -7.13
C GLU A 8 4.82 5.03 -6.71
N CYS A 9 4.77 4.78 -5.41
CA CYS A 9 4.76 3.42 -4.88
C CYS A 9 3.40 2.75 -5.13
N ARG A 10 3.45 1.58 -5.78
CA ARG A 10 2.26 0.79 -6.11
C ARG A 10 1.46 0.34 -4.87
N GLN A 11 2.12 0.07 -3.74
CA GLN A 11 1.45 -0.35 -2.50
C GLN A 11 0.72 0.81 -1.82
N CYS A 12 1.32 2.00 -1.76
CA CYS A 12 0.67 3.21 -1.24
C CYS A 12 -0.54 3.58 -2.09
N TRP A 13 -0.38 3.51 -3.41
CA TRP A 13 -1.46 3.76 -4.36
C TRP A 13 -2.62 2.78 -4.18
N LEU A 14 -2.33 1.49 -3.96
CA LEU A 14 -3.35 0.49 -3.66
C LEU A 14 -4.12 0.79 -2.37
N HIS A 15 -3.42 1.20 -1.31
CA HIS A 15 -4.07 1.62 -0.07
C HIS A 15 -4.95 2.86 -0.26
N ALA A 16 -4.51 3.87 -1.01
CA ALA A 16 -5.27 5.09 -1.20
C ALA A 16 -6.59 4.88 -1.98
N TYR A 17 -6.61 3.99 -2.98
CA TYR A 17 -7.75 3.83 -3.88
C TYR A 17 -8.57 2.55 -3.67
N ASP A 18 -8.03 1.57 -2.95
CA ASP A 18 -8.67 0.27 -2.73
C ASP A 18 -8.56 -0.21 -1.27
N SER A 19 -8.42 0.75 -0.32
CA SER A 19 -8.29 0.48 1.12
C SER A 19 -9.30 -0.55 1.63
N ARG A 20 -10.56 -0.46 1.19
CA ARG A 20 -11.60 -1.40 1.63
C ARG A 20 -11.29 -2.85 1.27
N ARG A 21 -10.74 -3.13 0.09
CA ARG A 21 -10.36 -4.48 -0.31
C ARG A 21 -9.05 -4.90 0.38
N VAL A 22 -8.10 -3.98 0.49
CA VAL A 22 -6.81 -4.22 1.15
C VAL A 22 -7.01 -4.60 2.62
N HIS A 23 -7.90 -3.89 3.32
CA HIS A 23 -8.17 -4.10 4.75
C HIS A 23 -9.35 -5.04 5.03
N ALA A 24 -9.88 -5.72 4.01
CA ALA A 24 -11.02 -6.63 4.18
C ALA A 24 -10.75 -7.81 5.13
N HIS A 25 -9.47 -8.14 5.32
CA HIS A 25 -9.02 -9.23 6.19
C HIS A 25 -8.62 -8.78 7.59
N LEU A 26 -8.59 -7.47 7.85
CA LEU A 26 -8.18 -6.92 9.15
C LEU A 26 -9.38 -6.81 10.09
N ALA A 27 -9.14 -7.01 11.37
CA ALA A 27 -10.12 -6.74 12.41
C ALA A 27 -10.31 -5.22 12.61
N PRO A 28 -11.44 -4.80 13.21
CA PRO A 28 -11.64 -3.40 13.55
C PRO A 28 -10.49 -2.87 14.42
N ARG A 29 -9.87 -1.77 14.00
CA ARG A 29 -8.76 -1.09 14.69
C ARG A 29 -7.43 -1.89 14.72
N GLU A 30 -7.31 -2.93 13.91
CA GLU A 30 -6.03 -3.63 13.70
C GLU A 30 -5.14 -2.80 12.77
N ASP A 31 -3.86 -2.67 13.14
CA ASP A 31 -2.86 -2.05 12.28
C ASP A 31 -2.50 -2.97 11.12
N CYS A 32 -2.46 -2.42 9.91
CA CYS A 32 -2.08 -3.19 8.73
C CYS A 32 -0.57 -3.50 8.76
N PRO A 33 -0.15 -4.78 8.84
CA PRO A 33 1.27 -5.13 8.98
C PRO A 33 2.10 -4.68 7.77
N GLU A 34 1.55 -4.77 6.55
CA GLU A 34 2.23 -4.28 5.34
C GLU A 34 2.45 -2.76 5.36
N CYS A 35 1.48 -2.00 5.87
CA CYS A 35 1.59 -0.54 5.97
C CYS A 35 2.60 -0.13 7.04
N VAL A 36 2.58 -0.81 8.20
CA VAL A 36 3.54 -0.57 9.28
C VAL A 36 4.96 -0.91 8.82
N ASP A 37 5.15 -2.07 8.20
CA ASP A 37 6.44 -2.47 7.61
C ASP A 37 6.92 -1.42 6.59
N HIS A 38 6.03 -0.97 5.70
CA HIS A 38 6.34 0.07 4.72
C HIS A 38 6.74 1.41 5.35
N MET A 39 6.07 1.83 6.42
CA MET A 39 6.38 3.08 7.13
C MET A 39 7.71 3.02 7.87
N ILE A 40 8.08 1.84 8.38
CA ILE A 40 9.32 1.64 9.15
C ILE A 40 10.52 1.41 8.22
N ASN A 41 10.36 0.56 7.21
CA ASN A 41 11.45 0.06 6.37
C ASN A 41 11.49 0.73 4.98
N GLY A 42 10.48 1.52 4.64
CA GLY A 42 10.29 2.06 3.29
C GLY A 42 9.78 1.00 2.31
N HIS A 43 9.79 1.33 1.01
CA HIS A 43 9.50 0.36 -0.04
C HIS A 43 10.73 0.04 -0.89
N PRO A 44 10.83 -1.19 -1.41
CA PRO A 44 11.84 -1.50 -2.42
C PRO A 44 11.55 -0.80 -3.76
N ASP A 45 12.60 -0.49 -4.54
CA ASP A 45 12.51 0.22 -5.83
C ASP A 45 11.59 -0.45 -6.85
N HIS A 46 11.47 -1.78 -6.79
CA HIS A 46 10.59 -2.49 -7.72
C HIS A 46 9.11 -2.12 -7.48
N LEU A 47 8.73 -1.61 -6.31
CA LEU A 47 7.37 -1.14 -6.06
C LEU A 47 7.09 0.25 -6.63
N ILE A 48 8.12 1.02 -6.99
CA ILE A 48 7.94 2.28 -7.72
C ILE A 48 7.51 1.97 -9.15
N ALA A 49 6.38 2.55 -9.54
CA ALA A 49 5.92 2.48 -10.92
C ALA A 49 6.91 3.25 -11.81
N LYS A 50 7.39 2.56 -12.84
CA LYS A 50 8.39 3.08 -13.77
C LYS A 50 7.75 3.84 -14.90
#